data_AF-A0A5N7MKU4-F1
#
_entry.id   AF-A0A5N7MKU4-F1
#
_cell.length_a   1.000
_cell.length_b   1.000
_cell.length_c   1.000
_cell.angle_alpha   90.00
_cell.angle_beta   90.00
_cell.angle_gamma   90.00
#
_symmetry.space_group_name_H-M   'P 1'
#
loop_
_entity.id
_entity.type
_entity.pdbx_description
1 polymer ?
#
loop_
_entity_poly.entity_id
_entity_poly.type
_entity_poly.pdbx_seq_one_letter_code
_entity_poly.pdbx_strand_id
1 'polypeptide(L)'
;MASGISLFADQACVNVERAISDFRAGRPVLVRTGSETLLAFTVEGLDPRMVDALAALSDDRARLLLTPARLRHLGLNRTGAASVPMPVIDLDRVGNLALRKDGRIDAPVGPVSWLDEAAIELAQLSLVLPAVLAIPLVSPFSTLQGLLSATAEDILAYRSRNIEDLRIVSRAPVPLEGAPTSEFVVFRGGEGLRDQVAIVVGRPDVSKPVTVRLHSACLTGDLFGSLKCDCGDQLRETVRFMAEHEGGILLYLDQEGRGNGTVALTLAV
;
A
#
# COMPACT_ATOMS: atom_id res chain seq x y z
N MET A 1 19.48 -5.77 -34.93
CA MET A 1 18.44 -5.91 -33.89
C MET A 1 18.05 -4.50 -33.48
N ALA A 2 16.85 -4.06 -33.85
CA ALA A 2 16.37 -2.74 -33.45
C ALA A 2 16.11 -2.78 -31.94
N SER A 3 16.92 -2.06 -31.16
CA SER A 3 16.59 -1.73 -29.78
C SER A 3 15.24 -1.02 -29.82
N GLY A 4 14.20 -1.67 -29.28
CA GLY A 4 12.87 -1.07 -29.23
C GLY A 4 12.94 0.28 -28.53
N ILE A 5 12.21 1.26 -29.06
CA ILE A 5 12.03 2.55 -28.38
C ILE A 5 11.18 2.26 -27.13
N SER A 6 11.80 2.29 -25.95
CA SER A 6 11.04 2.28 -24.70
C SER A 6 10.42 3.66 -24.52
N LEU A 7 9.09 3.73 -24.49
CA LEU A 7 8.35 4.95 -24.13
C LEU A 7 8.36 5.19 -22.61
N PHE A 8 8.88 4.24 -21.84
CA PHE A 8 8.98 4.31 -20.39
C PHE A 8 10.45 4.42 -19.98
N ALA A 9 10.76 5.37 -19.09
CA ALA A 9 12.12 5.61 -18.62
C ALA A 9 12.67 4.42 -17.80
N ASP A 10 11.81 3.72 -17.07
CA ASP A 10 12.16 2.51 -16.32
C ASP A 10 11.05 1.44 -16.45
N GLN A 11 11.31 0.41 -17.26
CA GLN A 11 10.37 -0.70 -17.46
C GLN A 11 10.19 -1.54 -16.18
N ALA A 12 11.22 -1.65 -15.34
CA ALA A 12 11.13 -2.36 -14.08
C ALA A 12 10.16 -1.65 -13.13
N CYS A 13 10.28 -0.33 -13.01
CA CYS A 13 9.33 0.49 -12.25
C CYS A 13 7.90 0.25 -12.75
N VAL A 14 7.65 0.42 -14.06
CA VAL A 14 6.31 0.23 -14.67
C VAL A 14 5.73 -1.17 -14.39
N ASN A 15 6.56 -2.23 -14.39
CA ASN A 15 6.08 -3.56 -14.08
C ASN A 15 5.61 -3.67 -12.62
N VAL A 16 6.34 -3.06 -11.69
CA VAL A 16 5.94 -2.99 -10.27
C VAL A 16 4.68 -2.14 -10.11
N GLU A 17 4.55 -1.00 -10.79
CA GLU A 17 3.34 -0.16 -10.72
C GLU A 17 2.09 -0.91 -11.19
N ARG A 18 2.21 -1.68 -12.28
CA ARG A 18 1.12 -2.50 -12.79
C ARG A 18 0.79 -3.65 -11.85
N ALA A 19 1.81 -4.31 -11.28
CA ALA A 19 1.64 -5.31 -10.23
C ALA A 19 0.91 -4.73 -9.00
N ILE A 20 1.30 -3.53 -8.56
CA ILE A 20 0.66 -2.80 -7.47
C ILE A 20 -0.83 -2.60 -7.74
N SER A 21 -1.16 -2.15 -8.96
CA SER A 21 -2.54 -1.92 -9.41
C SER A 21 -3.38 -3.20 -9.40
N ASP A 22 -2.88 -4.29 -9.97
CA ASP A 22 -3.60 -5.57 -10.01
C ASP A 22 -3.78 -6.16 -8.60
N PHE A 23 -2.74 -6.10 -7.76
CA PHE A 23 -2.80 -6.61 -6.40
C PHE A 23 -3.80 -5.81 -5.54
N ARG A 24 -3.83 -4.48 -5.70
CA ARG A 24 -4.84 -3.59 -5.08
C ARG A 24 -6.26 -3.89 -5.58
N ALA A 25 -6.41 -4.32 -6.83
CA ALA A 25 -7.69 -4.73 -7.41
C ALA A 25 -8.12 -6.17 -7.02
N GLY A 26 -7.38 -6.84 -6.13
CA GLY A 26 -7.70 -8.20 -5.70
C GLY A 26 -7.35 -9.27 -6.73
N ARG A 27 -6.36 -9.03 -7.61
CA ARG A 27 -5.90 -9.98 -8.62
C ARG A 27 -4.55 -10.59 -8.25
N PRO A 28 -4.29 -11.87 -8.61
CA PRO A 28 -3.00 -12.48 -8.36
C PRO A 28 -1.88 -11.83 -9.18
N VAL A 29 -0.69 -11.78 -8.61
CA VAL A 29 0.53 -11.32 -9.28
C VAL A 29 1.60 -12.38 -9.17
N LEU A 30 2.38 -12.54 -10.24
CA LEU A 30 3.56 -13.40 -10.23
C LEU A 30 4.78 -12.62 -9.75
N VAL A 31 5.38 -13.07 -8.66
CA VAL A 31 6.67 -12.58 -8.14
C VAL A 31 7.76 -13.56 -8.58
N ARG A 32 8.82 -13.05 -9.21
CA ARG A 32 9.86 -13.89 -9.84
C ARG A 32 11.25 -13.53 -9.35
N THR A 33 12.12 -14.53 -9.23
CA THR A 33 13.57 -14.32 -9.07
C THR A 33 14.29 -15.48 -9.74
N GLY A 34 15.26 -15.19 -10.61
CA GLY A 34 15.93 -16.22 -11.42
C GLY A 34 14.94 -17.15 -12.13
N SER A 35 14.97 -18.44 -11.75
CA SER A 35 14.07 -19.49 -12.25
C SER A 35 12.85 -19.77 -11.37
N GLU A 36 12.77 -19.17 -10.19
CA GLU A 36 11.70 -19.40 -9.23
C GLU A 36 10.53 -18.42 -9.48
N THR A 37 9.30 -18.88 -9.21
CA THR A 37 8.10 -18.06 -9.36
C THR A 37 7.13 -18.36 -8.24
N LEU A 38 6.60 -17.29 -7.65
CA LEU A 38 5.59 -17.31 -6.61
C LEU A 38 4.34 -16.62 -7.13
N LEU A 39 3.19 -17.26 -7.00
CA LEU A 39 1.92 -16.56 -7.13
C LEU A 39 1.58 -15.94 -5.77
N ALA A 40 1.49 -14.61 -5.75
CA ALA A 40 1.06 -13.83 -4.59
C ALA A 40 -0.39 -13.39 -4.76
N PHE A 41 -1.18 -13.51 -3.70
CA PHE A 41 -2.58 -13.08 -3.69
C PHE A 41 -2.94 -12.36 -2.38
N THR A 42 -3.68 -11.26 -2.47
CA THR A 42 -4.18 -10.55 -1.28
C THR A 42 -5.26 -11.36 -0.59
N VAL A 43 -5.21 -11.44 0.74
CA VAL A 43 -6.23 -12.15 1.52
C VAL A 43 -7.60 -11.46 1.47
N GLU A 44 -7.64 -10.15 1.17
CA GLU A 44 -8.90 -9.39 1.06
C GLU A 44 -9.69 -9.73 -0.21
N GLY A 45 -9.00 -10.25 -1.24
CA GLY A 45 -9.62 -10.67 -2.50
C GLY A 45 -10.10 -12.12 -2.51
N LEU A 46 -9.96 -12.85 -1.39
CA LEU A 46 -10.33 -14.26 -1.34
C LEU A 46 -11.85 -14.42 -1.28
N ASP A 47 -12.37 -15.19 -2.22
CA ASP A 47 -13.73 -15.70 -2.26
C ASP A 47 -13.71 -17.21 -2.55
N PRO A 48 -14.84 -17.94 -2.42
CA PRO A 48 -14.88 -19.37 -2.67
C PRO A 48 -14.39 -19.78 -4.07
N ARG A 49 -14.71 -18.99 -5.11
CA ARG A 49 -14.28 -19.27 -6.49
C ARG A 49 -12.76 -19.14 -6.62
N MET A 50 -12.18 -18.14 -5.99
CA MET A 50 -10.74 -17.91 -6.01
C MET A 50 -10.00 -18.98 -5.20
N VAL A 51 -10.56 -19.41 -4.08
CA VAL A 51 -10.03 -20.54 -3.30
C VAL A 51 -9.95 -21.81 -4.15
N ASP A 52 -11.02 -22.15 -4.87
CA ASP A 52 -11.02 -23.32 -5.76
C ASP A 52 -9.93 -23.23 -6.84
N ALA A 53 -9.80 -22.04 -7.47
CA ALA A 53 -8.81 -21.80 -8.50
C ALA A 53 -7.37 -21.89 -7.96
N LEU A 54 -7.12 -21.35 -6.78
CA LEU A 54 -5.80 -21.36 -6.13
C LEU A 54 -5.45 -22.74 -5.57
N ALA A 55 -6.43 -23.47 -5.03
CA ALA A 55 -6.24 -24.84 -4.53
C ALA A 55 -5.76 -25.77 -5.65
N ALA A 56 -6.34 -25.65 -6.86
CA ALA A 56 -5.93 -26.40 -8.04
C ALA A 56 -4.48 -26.14 -8.48
N LEU A 57 -3.88 -25.01 -8.07
CA LEU A 57 -2.50 -24.65 -8.38
C LEU A 57 -1.52 -24.99 -7.25
N SER A 58 -2.03 -25.09 -6.02
CA SER A 58 -1.21 -25.11 -4.82
C SER A 58 -0.41 -26.39 -4.63
N ASP A 59 -1.00 -27.56 -4.94
CA ASP A 59 -0.42 -28.88 -4.69
C ASP A 59 0.10 -28.98 -3.23
N ASP A 60 -0.72 -28.55 -2.27
CA ASP A 60 -0.45 -28.43 -0.83
C ASP A 60 0.72 -27.48 -0.44
N ARG A 61 1.27 -26.71 -1.39
CA ARG A 61 2.38 -25.78 -1.15
C ARG A 61 1.96 -24.36 -0.78
N ALA A 62 0.66 -24.08 -0.67
CA ALA A 62 0.19 -22.76 -0.29
C ALA A 62 0.61 -22.41 1.15
N ARG A 63 0.90 -21.13 1.37
CA ARG A 63 1.25 -20.59 2.69
C ARG A 63 0.70 -19.19 2.86
N LEU A 64 0.33 -18.85 4.09
CA LEU A 64 -0.07 -17.51 4.47
C LEU A 64 1.13 -16.78 5.07
N LEU A 65 1.53 -15.68 4.44
CA LEU A 65 2.62 -14.82 4.88
C LEU A 65 2.07 -13.74 5.82
N LEU A 66 2.67 -13.60 6.99
CA LEU A 66 2.23 -12.67 8.02
C LEU A 66 3.39 -11.78 8.48
N THR A 67 3.11 -10.48 8.62
CA THR A 67 4.06 -9.51 9.15
C THR A 67 4.32 -9.71 10.66
N PRO A 68 5.48 -9.22 11.18
CA PRO A 68 5.77 -9.23 12.61
C PRO A 68 4.66 -8.60 13.47
N ALA A 69 4.05 -7.52 12.97
CA ALA A 69 2.97 -6.83 13.67
C ALA A 69 1.74 -7.72 13.85
N ARG A 70 1.35 -8.44 12.78
CA ARG A 70 0.22 -9.37 12.85
C ARG A 70 0.54 -10.59 13.72
N LEU A 71 1.75 -11.15 13.63
CA LEU A 71 2.17 -12.28 14.45
C LEU A 71 2.14 -11.95 15.95
N ARG A 72 2.62 -10.76 16.35
CA ARG A 72 2.52 -10.29 17.75
C ARG A 72 1.08 -10.26 18.24
N HIS A 73 0.17 -9.80 17.39
CA HIS A 73 -1.26 -9.75 17.68
C HIS A 73 -1.88 -11.15 17.84
N LEU A 74 -1.39 -12.14 17.09
CA LEU A 74 -1.77 -13.55 17.21
C LEU A 74 -1.16 -14.26 18.42
N GLY A 75 -0.34 -13.57 19.22
CA GLY A 75 0.33 -14.10 20.40
C GLY A 75 1.74 -14.64 20.16
N LEU A 76 2.36 -14.38 19.00
CA LEU A 76 3.70 -14.83 18.66
C LEU A 76 4.66 -13.65 18.44
N ASN A 77 5.58 -13.44 19.39
CA ASN A 77 6.54 -12.33 19.30
C ASN A 77 7.78 -12.70 18.47
N ARG A 78 7.97 -12.05 17.32
CA ARG A 78 9.11 -12.21 16.41
C ARG A 78 9.48 -10.87 15.77
N THR A 79 10.73 -10.77 15.33
CA THR A 79 11.27 -9.60 14.63
C THR A 79 10.99 -9.62 13.13
N GLY A 80 11.01 -10.81 12.51
CA GLY A 80 10.77 -11.01 11.08
C GLY A 80 9.37 -11.56 10.77
N ALA A 81 8.99 -11.48 9.49
CA ALA A 81 7.78 -12.12 8.98
C ALA A 81 7.87 -13.65 9.11
N ALA A 82 6.73 -14.31 9.01
CA ALA A 82 6.66 -15.76 9.07
C ALA A 82 5.61 -16.30 8.10
N SER A 83 5.80 -17.55 7.70
CA SER A 83 4.84 -18.30 6.89
C SER A 83 4.03 -19.24 7.77
N VAL A 84 2.74 -19.35 7.50
CA VAL A 84 1.85 -20.38 8.08
C VAL A 84 1.49 -21.35 6.95
N PRO A 85 1.78 -22.65 7.06
CA PRO A 85 1.40 -23.62 6.04
C PRO A 85 -0.13 -23.66 5.84
N MET A 86 -0.56 -23.64 4.58
CA MET A 86 -1.96 -23.69 4.16
C MET A 86 -2.16 -24.82 3.13
N PRO A 87 -1.95 -26.09 3.50
CA PRO A 87 -2.14 -27.21 2.57
C PRO A 87 -3.57 -27.22 2.01
N VAL A 88 -4.55 -26.90 2.86
CA VAL A 88 -5.91 -26.56 2.45
C VAL A 88 -6.11 -25.06 2.64
N ILE A 89 -6.51 -24.38 1.57
CA ILE A 89 -6.85 -22.95 1.61
C ILE A 89 -8.25 -22.81 2.20
N ASP A 90 -8.33 -22.52 3.50
CA ASP A 90 -9.58 -22.36 4.24
C ASP A 90 -9.85 -20.88 4.55
N LEU A 91 -11.00 -20.35 4.11
CA LEU A 91 -11.35 -18.94 4.27
C LEU A 91 -11.47 -18.53 5.74
N ASP A 92 -12.03 -19.38 6.58
CA ASP A 92 -12.21 -19.08 8.00
C ASP A 92 -10.87 -19.03 8.73
N ARG A 93 -9.96 -19.95 8.41
CA ARG A 93 -8.59 -19.97 8.92
C ARG A 93 -7.80 -18.77 8.47
N VAL A 94 -7.88 -18.40 7.18
CA VAL A 94 -7.26 -17.16 6.67
C VAL A 94 -7.85 -15.94 7.39
N GLY A 95 -9.18 -15.88 7.56
CA GLY A 95 -9.85 -14.81 8.28
C GLY A 95 -9.40 -14.71 9.75
N ASN A 96 -9.30 -15.83 10.45
CA ASN A 96 -8.78 -15.91 11.82
C ASN A 96 -7.35 -15.38 11.90
N LEU A 97 -6.47 -15.82 11.00
CA LEU A 97 -5.04 -15.51 11.06
C LEU A 97 -4.71 -14.12 10.51
N ALA A 98 -5.45 -13.59 9.53
CA ALA A 98 -5.12 -12.31 8.90
C ALA A 98 -6.03 -11.15 9.34
N LEU A 99 -7.33 -11.37 9.54
CA LEU A 99 -8.33 -10.30 9.64
C LEU A 99 -8.86 -10.09 11.07
N ARG A 100 -9.24 -11.17 11.77
CA ARG A 100 -9.97 -11.09 13.04
C ARG A 100 -9.09 -10.56 14.19
N LYS A 101 -9.67 -9.75 15.09
CA LYS A 101 -8.95 -9.14 16.24
C LYS A 101 -8.69 -10.15 17.37
N ASP A 102 -9.45 -11.21 17.46
CA ASP A 102 -9.34 -12.25 18.48
C ASP A 102 -8.57 -13.50 18.01
N GLY A 103 -8.08 -13.47 16.76
CA GLY A 103 -7.30 -14.55 16.16
C GLY A 103 -6.09 -14.95 17.01
N ARG A 104 -5.72 -16.23 16.92
CA ARG A 104 -4.56 -16.83 17.58
C ARG A 104 -3.79 -17.67 16.59
N ILE A 105 -2.48 -17.78 16.81
CA ILE A 105 -1.67 -18.71 16.03
C ILE A 105 -2.13 -20.14 16.31
N ASP A 106 -2.41 -20.88 15.24
CA ASP A 106 -3.03 -22.22 15.32
C ASP A 106 -2.08 -23.34 14.91
N ALA A 107 -0.92 -23.00 14.33
CA ALA A 107 0.08 -23.94 13.85
C ALA A 107 1.49 -23.35 13.99
N PRO A 108 2.54 -24.20 14.01
CA PRO A 108 3.91 -23.74 13.90
C PRO A 108 4.12 -22.89 12.64
N VAL A 109 4.89 -21.81 12.80
CA VAL A 109 5.23 -20.90 11.70
C VAL A 109 6.62 -21.22 11.13
N GLY A 110 6.77 -21.10 9.82
CA GLY A 110 8.03 -21.24 9.11
C GLY A 110 8.75 -19.91 8.88
N PRO A 111 9.97 -19.94 8.36
CA PRO A 111 10.63 -18.76 7.80
C PRO A 111 9.93 -18.30 6.52
N VAL A 112 10.21 -17.08 6.09
CA VAL A 112 9.85 -16.54 4.78
C VAL A 112 11.06 -16.63 3.85
N SER A 113 10.83 -16.85 2.55
CA SER A 113 11.87 -16.75 1.53
C SER A 113 12.01 -15.32 1.00
N TRP A 114 13.02 -15.08 0.15
CA TRP A 114 13.18 -13.80 -0.55
C TRP A 114 11.95 -13.41 -1.41
N LEU A 115 11.35 -14.39 -2.11
CA LEU A 115 10.11 -14.19 -2.85
C LEU A 115 8.93 -13.84 -1.93
N ASP A 116 8.88 -14.43 -0.75
CA ASP A 116 7.84 -14.14 0.24
C ASP A 116 7.99 -12.71 0.78
N GLU A 117 9.20 -12.25 1.05
CA GLU A 117 9.48 -10.87 1.47
C GLU A 117 9.04 -9.87 0.39
N ALA A 118 9.38 -10.13 -0.87
CA ALA A 118 8.91 -9.30 -1.99
C ALA A 118 7.37 -9.32 -2.13
N ALA A 119 6.71 -10.45 -1.88
CA ALA A 119 5.25 -10.51 -1.91
C ALA A 119 4.60 -9.70 -0.77
N ILE A 120 5.18 -9.73 0.43
CA ILE A 120 4.75 -8.87 1.55
C ILE A 120 4.97 -7.39 1.21
N GLU A 121 6.14 -7.04 0.65
CA GLU A 121 6.43 -5.66 0.23
C GLU A 121 5.44 -5.20 -0.85
N LEU A 122 5.11 -6.06 -1.83
CA LEU A 122 4.10 -5.75 -2.83
C LEU A 122 2.74 -5.44 -2.17
N ALA A 123 2.32 -6.21 -1.16
CA ALA A 123 1.09 -5.93 -0.42
C ALA A 123 1.14 -4.56 0.29
N GLN A 124 2.29 -4.20 0.86
CA GLN A 124 2.49 -2.90 1.52
C GLN A 124 2.47 -1.75 0.50
N LEU A 125 3.15 -1.90 -0.65
CA LEU A 125 3.13 -0.92 -1.75
C LEU A 125 1.73 -0.75 -2.36
N SER A 126 0.97 -1.84 -2.40
CA SER A 126 -0.43 -1.84 -2.84
C SER A 126 -1.38 -1.20 -1.85
N LEU A 127 -0.95 -0.89 -0.63
CA LEU A 127 -1.81 -0.36 0.43
C LEU A 127 -3.03 -1.28 0.64
N VAL A 128 -2.76 -2.58 0.69
CA VAL A 128 -3.72 -3.61 1.11
C VAL A 128 -3.25 -4.17 2.46
N LEU A 129 -4.04 -5.05 3.08
CA LEU A 129 -3.59 -5.73 4.27
C LEU A 129 -2.26 -6.46 3.99
N PRO A 130 -1.22 -6.25 4.82
CA PRO A 130 0.09 -6.88 4.61
C PRO A 130 0.07 -8.33 5.14
N ALA A 131 -0.82 -9.13 4.55
CA ALA A 131 -0.93 -10.57 4.69
C ALA A 131 -1.22 -11.15 3.31
N VAL A 132 -0.44 -12.18 2.92
CA VAL A 132 -0.42 -12.65 1.53
C VAL A 132 -0.58 -14.15 1.50
N LEU A 133 -1.51 -14.64 0.69
CA LEU A 133 -1.55 -16.05 0.32
C LEU A 133 -0.54 -16.27 -0.82
N ALA A 134 0.45 -17.11 -0.57
CA ALA A 134 1.60 -17.31 -1.44
C ALA A 134 1.68 -18.78 -1.88
N ILE A 135 1.85 -19.00 -3.18
CA ILE A 135 1.88 -20.34 -3.79
C ILE A 135 3.13 -20.45 -4.68
N PRO A 136 4.14 -21.25 -4.28
CA PRO A 136 5.26 -21.56 -5.15
C PRO A 136 4.80 -22.34 -6.37
N LEU A 137 5.11 -21.83 -7.56
CA LEU A 137 4.75 -22.47 -8.81
C LEU A 137 5.89 -23.34 -9.33
N VAL A 138 5.58 -24.58 -9.69
CA VAL A 138 6.51 -25.50 -10.34
C VAL A 138 6.22 -25.48 -11.85
N SER A 139 7.26 -25.25 -12.65
CA SER A 139 7.15 -25.18 -14.11
C SER A 139 6.69 -26.52 -14.72
N PRO A 140 5.86 -26.51 -15.80
CA PRO A 140 5.31 -25.36 -16.49
C PRO A 140 3.90 -24.98 -15.99
N PHE A 141 3.72 -23.69 -15.68
CA PHE A 141 2.43 -23.10 -15.30
C PHE A 141 1.85 -22.24 -16.44
N SER A 142 2.04 -22.68 -17.69
CA SER A 142 1.58 -22.00 -18.91
C SER A 142 0.06 -21.83 -19.01
N THR A 143 -0.69 -22.50 -18.14
CA THR A 143 -2.14 -22.34 -17.96
C THR A 143 -2.52 -21.00 -17.34
N LEU A 144 -1.60 -20.33 -16.63
CA LEU A 144 -1.83 -19.01 -16.04
C LEU A 144 -1.62 -17.92 -17.10
N GLN A 145 -2.72 -17.47 -17.70
CA GLN A 145 -2.73 -16.40 -18.68
C GLN A 145 -3.21 -15.08 -18.07
N GLY A 146 -2.67 -13.96 -18.56
CA GLY A 146 -3.11 -12.62 -18.18
C GLY A 146 -2.66 -12.12 -16.81
N LEU A 147 -1.90 -12.93 -16.05
CA LEU A 147 -1.28 -12.46 -14.80
C LEU A 147 -0.08 -11.57 -15.12
N LEU A 148 -0.03 -10.43 -14.43
CA LEU A 148 1.15 -9.59 -14.45
C LEU A 148 2.27 -10.19 -13.60
N SER A 149 3.50 -9.85 -13.95
CA SER A 149 4.69 -10.29 -13.22
C SER A 149 5.64 -9.14 -12.93
N ALA A 150 6.24 -9.17 -11.75
CA ALA A 150 7.36 -8.32 -11.37
C ALA A 150 8.47 -9.16 -10.71
N THR A 151 9.70 -8.68 -10.78
CA THR A 151 10.83 -9.37 -10.11
C THR A 151 10.87 -9.00 -8.64
N ALA A 152 11.35 -9.90 -7.79
CA ALA A 152 11.55 -9.61 -6.37
C ALA A 152 12.52 -8.44 -6.17
N GLU A 153 13.56 -8.37 -7.01
CA GLU A 153 14.57 -7.33 -7.00
C GLU A 153 13.96 -5.95 -7.29
N ASP A 154 13.08 -5.86 -8.28
CA ASP A 154 12.42 -4.61 -8.63
C ASP A 154 11.38 -4.18 -7.59
N ILE A 155 10.61 -5.12 -7.03
CA ILE A 155 9.65 -4.82 -5.96
C ILE A 155 10.38 -4.27 -4.73
N LEU A 156 11.43 -4.94 -4.28
CA LEU A 156 12.17 -4.55 -3.07
C LEU A 156 12.98 -3.25 -3.27
N ALA A 157 13.41 -2.95 -4.50
CA ALA A 157 14.07 -1.69 -4.85
C ALA A 157 13.10 -0.55 -5.19
N TYR A 158 11.79 -0.81 -5.27
CA TYR A 158 10.82 0.16 -5.81
C TYR A 158 10.76 1.45 -4.99
N ARG A 159 10.76 1.36 -3.65
CA ARG A 159 10.68 2.56 -2.78
C ARG A 159 11.84 3.52 -3.00
N SER A 160 13.07 3.01 -2.98
CA SER A 160 14.26 3.86 -3.13
C SER A 160 14.30 4.52 -4.51
N ARG A 161 13.90 3.81 -5.58
CA ARG A 161 13.79 4.38 -6.93
C ARG A 161 12.72 5.48 -7.03
N ASN A 162 11.58 5.31 -6.37
CA ASN A 162 10.47 6.28 -6.48
C ASN A 162 10.69 7.57 -5.68
N ILE A 163 11.47 7.52 -4.59
CA ILE A 163 11.85 8.74 -3.85
C ILE A 163 12.60 9.71 -4.76
N GLU A 164 13.41 9.20 -5.70
CA GLU A 164 14.19 10.00 -6.64
C GLU A 164 13.34 10.67 -7.74
N ASP A 165 12.11 10.20 -8.00
CA ASP A 165 11.22 10.73 -9.05
C ASP A 165 10.20 11.79 -8.54
N LEU A 166 10.25 12.14 -7.25
CA LEU A 166 9.34 13.13 -6.68
C LEU A 166 9.62 14.52 -7.25
N ARG A 167 8.65 15.10 -7.97
CA ARG A 167 8.78 16.42 -8.61
C ARG A 167 7.54 17.28 -8.50
N ILE A 168 7.73 18.59 -8.44
CA ILE A 168 6.63 19.56 -8.52
C ILE A 168 6.10 19.60 -9.95
N VAL A 169 4.80 19.39 -10.12
CA VAL A 169 4.12 19.45 -11.43
C VAL A 169 3.23 20.67 -11.58
N SER A 170 2.81 21.30 -10.48
CA SER A 170 2.00 22.51 -10.51
C SER A 170 2.16 23.35 -9.24
N ARG A 171 2.02 24.66 -9.39
CA ARG A 171 1.90 25.65 -8.31
C ARG A 171 0.81 26.64 -8.69
N ALA A 172 -0.15 26.87 -7.81
CA ALA A 172 -1.25 27.79 -8.07
C ALA A 172 -1.73 28.51 -6.80
N PRO A 173 -2.02 29.82 -6.86
CA PRO A 173 -2.67 30.52 -5.76
C PRO A 173 -4.12 30.03 -5.64
N VAL A 174 -4.51 29.61 -4.44
CA VAL A 174 -5.87 29.17 -4.13
C VAL A 174 -6.26 29.79 -2.79
N PRO A 175 -6.96 30.94 -2.79
CA PRO A 175 -7.40 31.60 -1.57
C PRO A 175 -8.31 30.67 -0.75
N LEU A 176 -7.97 30.48 0.52
CA LEU A 176 -8.76 29.69 1.46
C LEU A 176 -9.51 30.62 2.42
N GLU A 177 -10.63 30.13 2.96
CA GLU A 177 -11.33 30.80 4.05
C GLU A 177 -10.39 30.92 5.27
N GLY A 178 -10.28 32.13 5.84
CA GLY A 178 -9.33 32.42 6.92
C GLY A 178 -7.85 32.50 6.51
N ALA A 179 -7.51 32.17 5.26
CA ALA A 179 -6.14 32.19 4.74
C ALA A 179 -6.10 32.59 3.25
N PRO A 180 -6.41 33.86 2.92
CA PRO A 180 -6.52 34.32 1.53
C PRO A 180 -5.18 34.29 0.78
N THR A 181 -4.06 34.35 1.49
CA THR A 181 -2.72 34.15 0.93
C THR A 181 -2.35 32.69 1.07
N SER A 182 -2.76 31.85 0.12
CA SER A 182 -2.44 30.42 0.10
C SER A 182 -2.05 29.96 -1.31
N GLU A 183 -1.07 29.07 -1.40
CA GLU A 183 -0.58 28.47 -2.64
C GLU A 183 -0.61 26.94 -2.53
N PHE A 184 -1.18 26.29 -3.53
CA PHE A 184 -1.20 24.83 -3.64
C PHE A 184 -0.05 24.40 -4.54
N VAL A 185 0.74 23.46 -4.04
CA VAL A 185 1.88 22.84 -4.72
C VAL A 185 1.56 21.37 -4.91
N VAL A 186 1.50 20.93 -6.16
CA VAL A 186 1.20 19.53 -6.51
C VAL A 186 2.50 18.82 -6.86
N PHE A 187 2.72 17.68 -6.23
CA PHE A 187 3.85 16.79 -6.45
C PHE A 187 3.38 15.54 -7.18
N ARG A 188 4.17 15.08 -8.14
CA ARG A 188 4.01 13.78 -8.81
C ARG A 188 5.21 12.91 -8.51
N GLY A 189 4.98 11.60 -8.46
CA GLY A 189 5.99 10.62 -8.08
C GLY A 189 6.00 10.37 -6.57
N GLY A 190 7.03 9.68 -6.09
CA GLY A 190 7.11 9.22 -4.70
C GLY A 190 6.26 7.99 -4.41
N GLU A 191 6.13 7.65 -3.13
CA GLU A 191 5.38 6.48 -2.69
C GLU A 191 3.86 6.72 -2.84
N GLY A 192 3.15 5.83 -3.56
CA GLY A 192 1.68 5.78 -3.54
C GLY A 192 0.95 5.96 -4.87
N LEU A 193 1.66 6.20 -5.98
CA LEU A 193 1.07 6.34 -7.33
C LEU A 193 0.02 7.47 -7.46
N ARG A 194 -0.03 8.42 -6.51
CA ARG A 194 -1.00 9.51 -6.48
C ARG A 194 -0.27 10.84 -6.30
N ASP A 195 -0.78 11.86 -6.97
CA ASP A 195 -0.28 13.22 -6.83
C ASP A 195 -0.51 13.69 -5.38
N GLN A 196 0.53 14.21 -4.73
CA GLN A 196 0.49 14.72 -3.35
C GLN A 196 0.36 16.24 -3.36
N VAL A 197 -0.31 16.81 -2.35
CA VAL A 197 -0.55 18.25 -2.28
C VAL A 197 0.09 18.84 -1.03
N ALA A 198 0.87 19.91 -1.21
CA ALA A 198 1.25 20.80 -0.13
C ALA A 198 0.52 22.14 -0.28
N ILE A 199 0.07 22.70 0.82
CA ILE A 199 -0.54 24.01 0.90
C ILE A 199 0.41 24.92 1.65
N VAL A 200 0.97 25.91 0.97
CA VAL A 200 1.76 26.98 1.58
C VAL A 200 0.79 28.06 2.02
N VAL A 201 0.69 28.28 3.33
CA VAL A 201 -0.18 29.29 3.95
C VAL A 201 0.65 30.50 4.33
N GLY A 202 0.24 31.68 3.90
CA GLY A 202 0.96 32.93 4.12
C GLY A 202 2.26 33.01 3.30
N ARG A 203 3.32 33.54 3.91
CA ARG A 203 4.66 33.67 3.32
C ARG A 203 5.71 33.21 4.33
N PRO A 204 5.81 31.89 4.60
CA PRO A 204 6.74 31.38 5.60
C PRO A 204 8.20 31.68 5.21
N ASP A 205 8.97 32.15 6.18
CA ASP A 205 10.41 32.38 6.03
C ASP A 205 11.17 31.06 6.25
N VAL A 206 11.62 30.45 5.16
CA VAL A 206 12.35 29.17 5.19
C VAL A 206 13.75 29.26 5.80
N SER A 207 14.23 30.46 6.16
CA SER A 207 15.47 30.63 6.94
C SER A 207 15.26 30.41 8.45
N LYS A 208 14.00 30.34 8.89
CA LYS A 208 13.60 30.09 10.28
C LYS A 208 12.84 28.75 10.38
N PRO A 209 12.63 28.23 11.60
CA PRO A 209 11.70 27.13 11.80
C PRO A 209 10.30 27.47 11.25
N VAL A 210 9.83 26.70 10.28
CA VAL A 210 8.50 26.86 9.67
C VAL A 210 7.53 25.86 10.29
N THR A 211 6.31 26.31 10.61
CA THR A 211 5.24 25.41 11.08
C THR A 211 4.86 24.45 9.96
N VAL A 212 4.96 23.15 10.21
CA VAL A 212 4.56 22.10 9.27
C VAL A 212 3.50 21.21 9.90
N ARG A 213 2.41 20.96 9.18
CA ARG A 213 1.37 19.99 9.57
C ARG A 213 1.26 18.90 8.51
N LEU A 214 1.27 17.64 8.95
CA LEU A 214 0.84 16.52 8.11
C LEU A 214 -0.65 16.27 8.40
N HIS A 215 -1.46 16.29 7.35
CA HIS A 215 -2.89 16.02 7.40
C HIS A 215 -3.20 14.83 6.50
N SER A 216 -3.61 13.71 7.11
CA SER A 216 -4.20 12.62 6.34
C SER A 216 -5.57 13.07 5.85
N ALA A 217 -5.80 12.98 4.55
CA ALA A 217 -7.10 13.23 3.95
C ALA A 217 -8.17 12.51 4.77
N CYS A 218 -9.33 13.15 4.95
CA CYS A 218 -10.51 12.54 5.52
C CYS A 218 -11.74 12.97 4.74
N LEU A 219 -12.20 12.20 3.76
CA LEU A 219 -13.39 12.51 2.96
C LEU A 219 -14.60 12.81 3.85
N THR A 220 -14.85 11.96 4.85
CA THR A 220 -16.03 12.14 5.73
C THR A 220 -15.90 13.34 6.67
N GLY A 221 -14.71 13.64 7.18
CA GLY A 221 -14.48 14.76 8.09
C GLY A 221 -14.27 16.09 7.36
N ASP A 222 -13.37 16.11 6.40
CA ASP A 222 -12.92 17.32 5.69
C ASP A 222 -14.01 17.85 4.74
N LEU A 223 -14.64 16.97 3.96
CA LEU A 223 -15.65 17.36 2.96
C LEU A 223 -17.08 17.33 3.51
N PHE A 224 -17.44 16.29 4.27
CA PHE A 224 -18.83 16.09 4.73
C PHE A 224 -19.10 16.53 6.18
N GLY A 225 -18.07 16.89 6.97
CA GLY A 225 -18.26 17.36 8.35
C GLY A 225 -18.81 16.29 9.30
N SER A 226 -18.35 15.04 9.15
CA SER A 226 -18.74 13.92 10.01
C SER A 226 -18.54 14.25 11.51
N LEU A 227 -19.55 13.99 12.33
CA LEU A 227 -19.48 14.16 13.79
C LEU A 227 -18.72 13.01 14.50
N LYS A 228 -18.28 12.00 13.76
CA LYS A 228 -17.51 10.86 14.30
C LYS A 228 -16.00 11.11 14.32
N CYS A 229 -15.53 12.17 13.67
CA CYS A 229 -14.13 12.60 13.68
C CYS A 229 -14.05 14.12 13.64
N ASP A 230 -12.94 14.68 14.08
CA ASP A 230 -12.67 16.12 14.12
C ASP A 230 -11.68 16.58 13.03
N CYS A 231 -11.40 15.72 12.04
CA CYS A 231 -10.39 15.98 11.00
C CYS A 231 -10.61 17.29 10.25
N GLY A 232 -11.86 17.58 9.86
CA GLY A 232 -12.19 18.79 9.13
C GLY A 232 -11.97 20.07 9.96
N ASP A 233 -12.26 20.01 11.25
CA ASP A 233 -12.05 21.13 12.17
C ASP A 233 -10.56 21.35 12.41
N GLN A 234 -9.79 20.28 12.65
CA GLN A 234 -8.33 20.34 12.76
C GLN A 234 -7.67 20.95 11.51
N LEU A 235 -8.15 20.60 10.31
CA LEU A 235 -7.66 21.16 9.05
C LEU A 235 -7.87 22.68 9.00
N ARG A 236 -9.11 23.13 9.22
CA ARG A 236 -9.47 24.56 9.16
C ARG A 236 -8.77 25.38 10.24
N GLU A 237 -8.70 24.87 11.47
CA GLU A 237 -8.02 25.53 12.57
C GLU A 237 -6.51 25.64 12.33
N THR A 238 -5.88 24.61 11.77
CA THR A 238 -4.46 24.67 11.40
C THR A 238 -4.19 25.74 10.36
N VAL A 239 -5.01 25.80 9.30
CA VAL A 239 -4.86 26.79 8.23
C VAL A 239 -5.04 28.21 8.78
N ARG A 240 -6.07 28.44 9.61
CA ARG A 240 -6.28 29.73 10.28
C ARG A 240 -5.12 30.10 11.19
N PHE A 241 -4.65 29.17 12.01
CA PHE A 241 -3.49 29.37 12.89
C PHE A 241 -2.25 29.80 12.08
N MET A 242 -1.94 29.09 10.99
CA MET A 242 -0.81 29.46 10.13
C MET A 242 -0.96 30.85 9.53
N ALA A 243 -2.18 31.23 9.11
CA ALA A 243 -2.45 32.53 8.51
C ALA A 243 -2.38 33.70 9.50
N GLU A 244 -2.73 33.46 10.77
CA GLU A 244 -2.66 34.46 11.86
C GLU A 244 -1.22 34.65 12.41
N HIS A 245 -0.29 33.75 12.08
CA HIS A 245 1.10 33.76 12.53
C HIS A 245 2.08 33.99 11.36
N GLU A 246 3.28 33.39 11.40
CA GLU A 246 4.35 33.57 10.41
C GLU A 246 4.14 32.78 9.10
N GLY A 247 2.98 32.15 8.91
CA GLY A 247 2.72 31.20 7.82
C GLY A 247 3.14 29.77 8.16
N GLY A 248 2.94 28.87 7.20
CA GLY A 248 3.27 27.45 7.38
C GLY A 248 3.05 26.63 6.12
N ILE A 249 3.34 25.33 6.25
CA ILE A 249 3.16 24.34 5.19
C ILE A 249 2.27 23.23 5.73
N LEU A 250 1.16 22.96 5.05
CA LEU A 250 0.30 21.82 5.32
C LEU A 250 0.46 20.78 4.21
N LEU A 251 0.87 19.56 4.57
CA LEU A 251 0.94 18.43 3.66
C LEU A 251 -0.37 17.65 3.73
N TYR A 252 -1.14 17.68 2.64
CA TYR A 252 -2.40 16.95 2.52
C TYR A 252 -2.13 15.61 1.82
N LEU A 253 -2.11 14.54 2.61
CA LEU A 253 -1.70 13.20 2.19
C LEU A 253 -2.92 12.32 1.96
N ASP A 254 -3.06 11.77 0.76
CA ASP A 254 -4.17 10.87 0.39
C ASP A 254 -3.97 9.46 0.99
N GLN A 255 -4.12 9.37 2.31
CA GLN A 255 -3.86 8.16 3.12
C GLN A 255 -5.09 7.67 3.89
N GLU A 256 -6.32 8.04 3.48
CA GLU A 256 -7.53 7.57 4.15
C GLU A 256 -7.56 6.05 4.33
N GLY A 257 -8.00 5.60 5.50
CA GLY A 257 -8.14 4.17 5.79
C GLY A 257 -6.82 3.39 5.81
N ARG A 258 -5.67 4.07 5.98
CA ARG A 258 -4.31 3.50 5.83
C ARG A 258 -3.99 3.07 4.39
N GLY A 259 -4.67 3.65 3.41
CA GLY A 259 -4.45 3.39 1.98
C GLY A 259 -5.28 2.24 1.37
N ASN A 260 -6.02 1.48 2.19
CA ASN A 260 -6.90 0.39 1.76
C ASN A 260 -8.25 0.88 1.17
N GLY A 261 -8.46 2.19 1.09
CA GLY A 261 -9.75 2.77 0.75
C GLY A 261 -10.84 2.52 1.80
N THR A 262 -12.05 2.98 1.52
CA THR A 262 -13.23 2.97 2.40
C THR A 262 -13.61 1.57 2.92
N VAL A 263 -13.13 0.50 2.29
CA VAL A 263 -13.45 -0.90 2.63
C VAL A 263 -12.99 -1.27 4.05
N ALA A 264 -11.81 -0.80 4.48
CA ALA A 264 -11.28 -1.08 5.81
C ALA A 264 -12.11 -0.43 6.93
N LEU A 265 -12.79 0.69 6.65
CA LEU A 265 -13.67 1.35 7.61
C LEU A 265 -14.97 0.57 7.85
N THR A 266 -15.53 -0.09 6.82
CA THR A 266 -16.75 -0.91 6.98
C THR A 266 -16.50 -2.27 7.64
N LEU A 267 -15.28 -2.80 7.59
CA LEU A 267 -14.93 -4.08 8.24
C LEU A 267 -14.54 -3.92 9.72
N ALA A 268 -14.42 -2.69 10.21
CA ALA A 268 -14.05 -2.39 11.60
C ALA A 268 -15.23 -1.98 12.50
N VAL A 269 -16.47 -2.04 11.97
CA VAL A 269 -17.73 -1.80 12.71
C VAL A 269 -18.37 -3.11 13.11
#